data_AF-I3C0D8-F1
#
_entry.id   AF-I3C0D8-F1
#
_cell.length_a   1.000
_cell.length_b   1.000
_cell.length_c   1.000
_cell.angle_alpha   90.00
_cell.angle_beta   90.00
_cell.angle_gamma   90.00
#
_symmetry.space_group_name_H-M   'P 1'
#
loop_
_entity.id
_entity.type
_entity.pdbx_description
1 polymer ?
#
loop_
_entity_poly.entity_id
_entity_poly.type
_entity_poly.pdbx_seq_one_letter_code
_entity_poly.pdbx_strand_id
1 'polypeptide(L)'
;MQVQIVLNGNESTSFPINMSELEQVLQSCELGIGTSYKPIEIDDFIYIRNTFPEIKENTTIELSLKKEARENHLEIKLICVKVVNIGITFNQRKGINNDNWNKIFDCDQNNVLFSPDGILYVKPDPSEICRLKTKSPENSFLSYSILFSAEIKDPNHNELKKEYFFIIDPLIKVSSGVGI
;
A
#
# COMPACT_ATOMS: atom_id res chain seq x y z
N MET A 1 -11.60 -3.75 9.00
CA MET A 1 -10.77 -2.67 8.42
C MET A 1 -10.66 -3.01 6.96
N GLN A 2 -10.57 -2.03 6.07
CA GLN A 2 -10.37 -2.33 4.67
C GLN A 2 -9.37 -1.37 4.03
N VAL A 3 -8.57 -1.92 3.13
CA VAL A 3 -7.86 -1.13 2.12
C VAL A 3 -8.90 -0.70 1.08
N GLN A 4 -8.92 0.58 0.75
CA GLN A 4 -9.73 1.12 -0.34
C GLN A 4 -8.82 1.65 -1.45
N ILE A 5 -9.10 1.24 -2.67
CA ILE A 5 -8.46 1.74 -3.89
C ILE A 5 -9.56 2.39 -4.72
N VAL A 6 -9.40 3.68 -5.04
CA VAL A 6 -10.31 4.43 -5.90
C VAL A 6 -9.56 4.86 -7.15
N LEU A 7 -10.12 4.57 -8.33
CA LEU A 7 -9.61 4.99 -9.62
C LEU A 7 -10.51 6.06 -10.21
N ASN A 8 -9.92 7.20 -10.56
CA ASN A 8 -10.60 8.35 -11.18
C ASN A 8 -11.86 8.84 -10.43
N GLY A 9 -11.94 8.58 -9.11
CA GLY A 9 -13.10 8.92 -8.28
C GLY A 9 -14.35 8.07 -8.53
N ASN A 10 -14.33 7.10 -9.46
CA ASN A 10 -15.53 6.40 -9.93
C ASN A 10 -15.50 4.90 -9.68
N GLU A 11 -14.35 4.25 -9.83
CA GLU A 11 -14.20 2.80 -9.61
C GLU A 11 -13.54 2.57 -8.25
N SER A 12 -14.23 1.91 -7.33
CA SER A 12 -13.70 1.61 -5.99
C SER A 12 -13.62 0.10 -5.78
N THR A 13 -12.44 -0.39 -5.44
CA THR A 13 -12.24 -1.75 -4.94
C THR A 13 -11.86 -1.68 -3.46
N SER A 14 -12.38 -2.60 -2.66
CA SER A 14 -12.06 -2.67 -1.23
C SER A 14 -11.68 -4.08 -0.84
N PHE A 15 -10.61 -4.18 -0.04
CA PHE A 15 -10.06 -5.43 0.46
C PHE A 15 -10.19 -5.43 1.97
N PRO A 16 -11.16 -6.17 2.53
CA PRO A 16 -11.33 -6.26 3.97
C PRO A 16 -10.20 -7.09 4.58
N ILE A 17 -9.72 -6.61 5.72
CA ILE A 17 -8.68 -7.18 6.56
C ILE A 17 -9.35 -7.73 7.81
N ASN A 18 -9.09 -9.00 8.12
CA ASN A 18 -9.63 -9.66 9.30
C ASN A 18 -8.86 -9.25 10.55
N MET A 19 -9.18 -8.06 11.09
CA MET A 19 -8.53 -7.53 12.28
C MET A 19 -8.72 -8.42 13.51
N SER A 20 -9.85 -9.12 13.62
CA SER A 20 -10.10 -10.02 14.76
C SER A 20 -9.13 -11.21 14.77
N GLU A 21 -8.86 -11.82 13.61
CA GLU A 21 -7.88 -12.91 13.51
C GLU A 21 -6.46 -12.37 13.67
N LEU A 22 -6.15 -11.21 13.09
CA LEU A 22 -4.84 -10.57 13.24
C LEU A 22 -4.53 -10.28 14.71
N GLU A 23 -5.46 -9.71 15.46
CA GLU A 23 -5.31 -9.46 16.90
C GLU A 23 -5.11 -10.76 17.68
N GLN A 24 -5.86 -11.82 17.37
CA GLN A 24 -5.71 -13.13 18.03
C GLN A 24 -4.33 -13.73 17.77
N VAL A 25 -3.81 -13.63 16.55
CA VAL A 25 -2.48 -14.14 16.22
C VAL A 25 -1.39 -13.32 16.92
N LEU A 26 -1.50 -11.99 16.96
CA LEU A 26 -0.56 -11.14 17.70
C LEU A 26 -0.58 -11.43 19.21
N GLN A 27 -1.72 -11.87 19.75
CA GLN A 27 -1.84 -12.31 21.13
C GLN A 27 -1.29 -13.71 21.40
N SER A 28 -1.30 -14.58 20.40
CA SER A 28 -0.99 -16.00 20.55
C SER A 28 0.39 -16.39 20.00
N CYS A 29 1.05 -15.51 19.25
CA CYS A 29 2.30 -15.79 18.55
C CYS A 29 3.32 -14.67 18.75
N GLU A 30 4.61 -15.02 18.83
CA GLU A 30 5.72 -14.06 18.88
C GLU A 30 6.07 -13.53 17.48
N LEU A 31 5.18 -12.73 16.87
CA LEU A 31 5.44 -12.07 15.59
C LEU A 31 6.37 -10.84 15.72
N GLY A 32 6.59 -10.36 16.94
CA GLY A 32 7.22 -9.08 17.22
C GLY A 32 6.30 -7.90 16.87
N ILE A 33 6.78 -6.67 17.07
CA ILE A 33 6.01 -5.44 16.77
C ILE A 33 6.13 -5.00 15.30
N GLY A 34 7.09 -5.57 14.55
CA GLY A 34 7.48 -5.03 13.25
C GLY A 34 8.12 -3.64 13.36
N THR A 35 8.64 -3.16 12.25
CA THR A 35 9.15 -1.78 12.10
C THR A 35 8.82 -1.28 10.71
N SER A 36 8.93 0.03 10.46
CA SER A 36 8.79 0.56 9.09
C SER A 36 9.78 -0.04 8.09
N TYR A 37 10.95 -0.51 8.55
CA TYR A 37 11.96 -1.19 7.71
C TYR A 37 11.72 -2.70 7.57
N LYS A 38 11.06 -3.32 8.54
CA LYS A 38 10.72 -4.74 8.57
C LYS A 38 9.32 -4.92 9.17
N PRO A 39 8.27 -4.58 8.40
CA PRO A 39 6.89 -4.70 8.85
C PRO A 39 6.46 -6.17 8.90
N ILE A 40 5.35 -6.43 9.59
CA ILE A 40 4.70 -7.74 9.64
C ILE A 40 3.86 -7.89 8.36
N GLU A 41 4.13 -8.92 7.57
CA GLU A 41 3.33 -9.27 6.39
C GLU A 41 2.00 -9.87 6.84
N ILE A 42 0.89 -9.35 6.31
CA ILE A 42 -0.47 -9.76 6.72
C ILE A 42 -1.37 -10.13 5.54
N ASP A 43 -0.79 -10.48 4.39
CA ASP A 43 -1.56 -10.82 3.19
C ASP A 43 -2.56 -11.97 3.42
N ASP A 44 -2.21 -12.91 4.30
CA ASP A 44 -3.09 -14.04 4.69
C ASP A 44 -4.37 -13.59 5.42
N PHE A 45 -4.41 -12.37 5.96
CA PHE A 45 -5.55 -11.82 6.67
C PHE A 45 -6.49 -11.02 5.78
N ILE A 46 -6.30 -11.07 4.46
CA ILE A 46 -7.03 -10.26 3.48
C ILE A 46 -7.92 -11.12 2.62
N TYR A 47 -9.20 -10.76 2.55
CA TYR A 47 -10.11 -11.42 1.63
C TYR A 47 -10.10 -10.75 0.26
N ILE A 48 -9.29 -11.29 -0.65
CA ILE A 48 -9.30 -10.88 -2.06
C ILE A 48 -10.44 -11.61 -2.78
N ARG A 49 -11.62 -10.97 -2.88
CA ARG A 49 -12.76 -11.52 -3.65
C ARG A 49 -12.70 -11.21 -5.14
N ASN A 50 -11.96 -10.18 -5.53
CA ASN A 50 -11.91 -9.66 -6.90
C ASN A 50 -10.48 -9.54 -7.40
N THR A 51 -10.30 -9.70 -8.71
CA THR A 51 -9.07 -9.31 -9.42
C THR A 51 -8.82 -7.82 -9.21
N PHE A 52 -7.59 -7.41 -8.88
CA PHE A 52 -7.23 -5.99 -8.80
C PHE A 52 -7.54 -5.28 -10.13
N PRO A 53 -8.04 -4.04 -10.08
CA PRO A 53 -8.39 -3.32 -11.29
C PRO A 53 -7.14 -3.01 -12.12
N GLU A 54 -7.27 -3.12 -13.44
CA GLU A 54 -6.24 -2.66 -14.37
C GLU A 54 -6.17 -1.13 -14.35
N ILE A 55 -4.99 -0.59 -14.04
CA ILE A 55 -4.78 0.86 -13.98
C ILE A 55 -4.30 1.34 -15.35
N LYS A 56 -5.08 2.21 -15.97
CA LYS A 56 -4.80 2.79 -17.30
C LYS A 56 -3.93 4.04 -17.19
N GLU A 57 -3.53 4.58 -18.33
CA GLU A 57 -2.89 5.90 -18.40
C GLU A 57 -3.83 7.02 -17.92
N ASN A 58 -3.25 8.17 -17.52
CA ASN A 58 -3.99 9.33 -17.01
C ASN A 58 -4.98 9.01 -15.88
N THR A 59 -4.71 7.93 -15.13
CA THR A 59 -5.56 7.45 -14.04
C THR A 59 -5.04 7.99 -12.72
N THR A 60 -5.93 8.63 -11.97
CA THR A 60 -5.68 8.96 -10.57
C THR A 60 -6.00 7.75 -9.72
N ILE A 61 -4.98 7.26 -9.03
CA ILE A 61 -5.04 6.18 -8.05
C ILE A 61 -5.07 6.84 -6.67
N GLU A 62 -6.11 6.55 -5.90
CA GLU A 62 -6.22 6.96 -4.51
C GLU A 62 -6.25 5.71 -3.62
N LEU A 63 -5.34 5.66 -2.66
CA LEU A 63 -5.17 4.56 -1.72
C LEU A 63 -5.40 5.08 -0.30
N SER A 64 -6.32 4.45 0.43
CA SER A 64 -6.63 4.82 1.81
C SER A 64 -7.00 3.60 2.64
N LEU A 65 -6.95 3.77 3.96
CA LEU A 65 -7.44 2.81 4.92
C LEU A 65 -8.78 3.29 5.48
N LYS A 66 -9.76 2.40 5.53
CA LYS A 66 -11.07 2.69 6.11
C LYS A 66 -11.33 1.74 7.28
N LYS A 67 -11.55 2.33 8.46
CA LYS A 67 -11.97 1.60 9.65
C LYS A 67 -13.43 1.21 9.54
N GLU A 68 -13.77 0.04 10.07
CA GLU A 68 -15.16 -0.32 10.32
C GLU A 68 -15.63 0.26 11.65
N ALA A 69 -16.95 0.46 11.82
CA ALA A 69 -17.50 1.05 13.04
C ALA A 69 -17.12 0.28 14.32
N ARG A 70 -16.92 -1.04 14.22
CA ARG A 70 -16.48 -1.91 15.33
C ARG A 70 -15.01 -1.71 15.74
N GLU A 71 -14.23 -1.01 14.91
CA GLU A 71 -12.78 -0.82 15.06
C GLU A 71 -12.43 0.60 15.53
N ASN A 72 -13.42 1.39 15.96
CA ASN A 72 -13.20 2.76 16.43
C ASN A 72 -12.23 2.86 17.62
N HIS A 73 -11.99 1.75 18.32
CA HIS A 73 -11.05 1.66 19.42
C HIS A 73 -9.58 1.52 18.97
N LEU A 74 -9.34 1.18 17.69
CA LEU A 74 -8.02 1.05 17.10
C LEU A 74 -7.57 2.37 16.48
N GLU A 75 -6.38 2.80 16.87
CA GLU A 75 -5.66 3.85 16.16
C GLU A 75 -4.91 3.19 15.01
N ILE A 76 -5.25 3.56 13.78
CA ILE A 76 -4.68 3.00 12.55
C ILE A 76 -4.22 4.18 11.72
N LYS A 77 -3.01 4.10 11.19
CA LYS A 77 -2.39 5.15 10.40
C LYS A 77 -1.77 4.58 9.14
N LEU A 78 -2.17 5.11 7.99
CA LEU A 78 -1.47 4.86 6.73
C LEU A 78 -0.09 5.54 6.81
N ILE A 79 0.99 4.79 6.59
CA ILE A 79 2.36 5.32 6.65
C ILE A 79 2.80 5.72 5.25
N CYS A 80 2.73 4.79 4.30
CA CYS A 80 3.01 5.05 2.90
C CYS A 80 2.53 3.91 1.99
N VAL A 81 2.54 4.18 0.70
CA VAL A 81 2.47 3.18 -0.36
C VAL A 81 3.86 3.02 -0.98
N LYS A 82 4.41 1.80 -0.94
CA LYS A 82 5.61 1.36 -1.67
C LYS A 82 5.18 1.00 -3.09
N VAL A 83 5.89 1.53 -4.09
CA VAL A 83 5.70 1.18 -5.50
C VAL A 83 7.03 0.73 -6.06
N VAL A 84 7.04 -0.47 -6.66
CA VAL A 84 8.22 -1.09 -7.24
C VAL A 84 7.93 -1.42 -8.69
N ASN A 85 8.79 -1.02 -9.62
CA ASN A 85 8.67 -1.47 -11.00
C ASN A 85 9.33 -2.85 -11.14
N ILE A 86 8.51 -3.88 -11.33
CA ILE A 86 8.89 -5.28 -11.46
C ILE A 86 9.05 -5.70 -12.93
N GLY A 87 8.94 -4.76 -13.87
CA GLY A 87 9.12 -5.03 -15.29
C GLY A 87 10.54 -5.50 -15.60
N ILE A 88 10.67 -6.58 -16.38
CA ILE A 88 11.96 -7.16 -16.79
C ILE A 88 12.86 -6.09 -17.42
N THR A 89 12.30 -5.27 -18.31
CA THR A 89 13.01 -4.18 -19.00
C THR A 89 13.50 -3.10 -18.03
N PHE A 90 12.77 -2.85 -16.93
CA PHE A 90 13.18 -1.91 -15.89
C PHE A 90 14.34 -2.47 -15.08
N ASN A 91 14.24 -3.73 -14.64
CA ASN A 91 15.27 -4.41 -13.84
C ASN A 91 16.58 -4.64 -14.59
N GLN A 92 16.55 -4.72 -15.93
CA GLN A 92 17.75 -4.89 -16.74
C GLN A 92 18.51 -3.57 -17.03
N ARG A 93 17.86 -2.41 -16.88
CA ARG A 93 18.52 -1.10 -17.05
C ARG A 93 19.35 -0.80 -15.79
N LYS A 94 20.67 -1.01 -15.89
CA LYS A 94 21.63 -0.59 -14.84
C LYS A 94 21.55 0.93 -14.63
N GLY A 95 21.00 1.34 -13.49
CA GLY A 95 20.90 2.75 -13.08
C GLY A 95 19.46 3.21 -12.97
N ILE A 96 18.87 3.07 -11.78
CA ILE A 96 17.53 3.58 -11.50
C ILE A 96 17.68 5.07 -11.16
N ASN A 97 17.63 5.92 -12.18
CA ASN A 97 17.63 7.37 -11.98
C ASN A 97 16.20 7.84 -11.63
N ASN A 98 16.10 8.86 -10.77
CA ASN A 98 14.84 9.52 -10.36
C ASN A 98 13.96 9.93 -11.55
N ASP A 99 14.57 10.20 -12.71
CA ASP A 99 13.87 10.53 -13.97
C ASP A 99 12.92 9.44 -14.46
N ASN A 100 13.05 8.20 -14.00
CA ASN A 100 12.20 7.10 -14.45
C ASN A 100 10.79 7.17 -13.85
N TRP A 101 10.65 7.53 -12.57
CA TRP A 101 9.34 7.62 -11.93
C TRP A 101 8.53 8.81 -12.46
N ASN A 102 9.20 9.92 -12.81
CA ASN A 102 8.58 11.09 -13.44
C ASN A 102 8.04 10.81 -14.86
N LYS A 103 8.46 9.71 -15.51
CA LYS A 103 7.89 9.25 -16.79
C LYS A 103 6.59 8.48 -16.59
N ILE A 104 6.51 7.71 -15.50
CA ILE A 104 5.37 6.83 -15.19
C ILE A 104 4.26 7.63 -14.51
N PHE A 105 4.63 8.48 -13.56
CA PHE A 105 3.71 9.22 -12.71
C PHE A 105 3.89 10.73 -12.80
N ASP A 106 2.77 11.42 -12.66
CA ASP A 106 2.69 12.84 -12.35
C ASP A 106 2.65 12.98 -10.82
N CYS A 107 3.83 13.01 -10.19
CA CYS A 107 3.95 13.05 -8.74
C CYS A 107 4.08 14.49 -8.22
N ASP A 108 3.34 14.81 -7.16
CA ASP A 108 3.65 15.95 -6.29
C ASP A 108 4.86 15.59 -5.42
N GLN A 109 5.99 16.27 -5.65
CA GLN A 109 7.26 15.98 -4.97
C GLN A 109 7.21 16.12 -3.45
N ASN A 110 6.20 16.81 -2.90
CA ASN A 110 6.06 16.97 -1.45
C ASN A 110 5.67 15.67 -0.72
N ASN A 111 4.96 14.77 -1.41
CA ASN A 111 4.42 13.54 -0.83
C ASN A 111 5.08 12.27 -1.38
N VAL A 112 6.11 12.41 -2.23
CA VAL A 112 6.85 11.25 -2.76
C VAL A 112 8.31 11.27 -2.35
N LEU A 113 8.86 10.08 -2.11
CA LEU A 113 10.27 9.86 -1.86
C LEU A 113 10.78 8.80 -2.83
N PHE A 114 11.82 9.15 -3.58
CA PHE A 114 12.55 8.22 -4.44
C PHE A 114 13.71 7.65 -3.65
N SER A 115 13.69 6.34 -3.42
CA SER A 115 14.77 5.65 -2.74
C SER A 115 15.86 5.24 -3.73
N PRO A 116 17.16 5.23 -3.33
CA PRO A 116 18.27 4.82 -4.20
C PRO A 116 18.18 3.38 -4.73
N ASP A 117 17.42 2.51 -4.06
CA ASP A 117 17.11 1.15 -4.49
C ASP A 117 16.05 1.08 -5.60
N GLY A 118 15.53 2.23 -6.03
CA GLY A 118 14.55 2.35 -7.08
C GLY A 118 13.10 2.22 -6.64
N ILE A 119 12.84 2.16 -5.33
CA ILE A 119 11.48 2.14 -4.79
C ILE A 119 10.93 3.56 -4.73
N LEU A 120 9.67 3.72 -5.14
CA LEU A 120 8.90 4.94 -4.94
C LEU A 120 8.04 4.78 -3.68
N TYR A 121 8.22 5.67 -2.72
CA TYR A 121 7.37 5.76 -1.55
C TYR A 121 6.43 6.96 -1.68
N VAL A 122 5.14 6.72 -1.49
CA VAL A 122 4.11 7.75 -1.52
C VAL A 122 3.54 7.89 -0.12
N LYS A 123 3.71 9.06 0.49
CA LYS A 123 3.14 9.37 1.79
C LYS A 123 1.70 9.85 1.62
N PRO A 124 0.83 9.60 2.60
CA PRO A 124 -0.50 10.16 2.58
C PRO A 124 -0.43 11.69 2.73
N ASP A 125 -1.37 12.36 2.08
CA ASP A 125 -1.62 13.78 2.32
C ASP A 125 -2.38 14.01 3.64
N PRO A 126 -2.66 15.27 4.04
CA PRO A 126 -3.38 15.57 5.29
C PRO A 126 -4.78 14.96 5.40
N SER A 127 -5.35 14.44 4.32
CA SER A 127 -6.63 13.70 4.33
C SER A 127 -6.44 12.18 4.51
N GLU A 128 -5.22 11.73 4.82
CA GLU A 128 -4.84 10.32 4.99
C GLU A 128 -4.97 9.48 3.71
N ILE A 129 -4.83 10.11 2.54
CA ILE A 129 -4.94 9.45 1.24
C ILE A 129 -3.58 9.51 0.53
N CYS A 130 -3.09 8.37 0.05
CA CYS A 130 -1.97 8.32 -0.89
C CYS A 130 -2.50 8.48 -2.32
N ARG A 131 -2.05 9.52 -3.02
CA ARG A 131 -2.48 9.83 -4.39
C ARG A 131 -1.34 9.70 -5.39
N LEU A 132 -1.59 8.99 -6.49
CA LEU A 132 -0.70 8.86 -7.63
C LEU A 132 -1.48 9.09 -8.92
N LYS A 133 -0.94 9.88 -9.85
CA LYS A 133 -1.53 10.03 -11.17
C LYS A 133 -0.61 9.44 -12.21
N THR A 134 -1.09 8.53 -13.05
CA THR A 134 -0.30 7.98 -14.16
C THR A 134 -0.21 8.99 -15.29
N LYS A 135 0.95 9.11 -15.97
CA LYS A 135 1.19 10.08 -17.05
C LYS A 135 1.18 9.39 -18.42
N SER A 136 2.03 8.40 -18.59
CA SER A 136 2.01 7.47 -19.72
C SER A 136 2.91 6.28 -19.36
N PRO A 137 2.38 5.05 -19.25
CA PRO A 137 3.24 3.91 -18.99
C PRO A 137 3.93 3.51 -20.30
N GLU A 138 5.22 3.79 -20.46
CA GLU A 138 6.08 2.79 -21.11
C GLU A 138 5.76 1.46 -20.43
N ASN A 139 5.34 0.40 -21.13
CA ASN A 139 4.88 -0.90 -20.58
C ASN A 139 5.56 -1.27 -19.25
N SER A 140 4.97 -0.84 -18.13
CA SER A 140 5.57 -0.89 -16.80
C SER A 140 4.71 -1.76 -15.93
N PHE A 141 5.32 -2.79 -15.36
CA PHE A 141 4.68 -3.66 -14.40
C PHE A 141 5.04 -3.14 -13.02
N LEU A 142 4.06 -2.62 -12.28
CA LEU A 142 4.27 -2.03 -10.97
C LEU A 142 3.66 -2.92 -9.90
N SER A 143 4.39 -3.17 -8.82
CA SER A 143 3.87 -3.77 -7.59
C SER A 143 3.62 -2.67 -6.58
N TYR A 144 2.47 -2.72 -5.90
CA TYR A 144 2.10 -1.77 -4.87
C TYR A 144 2.04 -2.48 -3.52
N SER A 145 2.46 -1.77 -2.49
CA SER A 145 2.46 -2.27 -1.13
C SER A 145 2.03 -1.19 -0.18
N ILE A 146 1.16 -1.52 0.76
CA ILE A 146 0.57 -0.59 1.70
C ILE A 146 1.20 -0.84 3.06
N LEU A 147 1.99 0.13 3.53
CA LEU A 147 2.56 0.12 4.87
C LEU A 147 1.68 0.96 5.79
N PHE A 148 1.27 0.38 6.91
CA PHE A 148 0.46 1.07 7.91
C PHE A 148 0.89 0.68 9.32
N SER A 149 0.52 1.49 10.29
CA SER A 149 0.65 1.14 11.71
C SER A 149 -0.71 1.03 12.38
N ALA A 150 -0.78 0.19 13.41
CA ALA A 150 -1.93 0.13 14.29
C ALA A 150 -1.51 0.00 15.75
N GLU A 151 -2.18 0.72 16.63
CA GLU A 151 -2.03 0.57 18.08
C GLU A 151 -2.93 -0.54 18.60
N ILE A 152 -2.30 -1.65 19.02
CA ILE A 152 -2.99 -2.83 19.52
C ILE A 152 -2.59 -3.03 20.98
N LYS A 153 -3.54 -3.46 21.82
CA LYS A 153 -3.26 -3.74 23.23
C LYS A 153 -2.23 -4.86 23.36
N ASP A 154 -1.24 -4.65 24.23
CA ASP A 154 -0.24 -5.65 24.57
C ASP A 154 -0.93 -6.79 25.34
N PRO A 155 -0.88 -8.03 24.83
CA PRO A 155 -1.47 -9.20 25.49
C PRO A 155 -0.84 -9.46 26.87
N ASN A 156 0.44 -9.12 27.02
CA ASN A 156 1.24 -9.45 28.19
C ASN A 156 1.20 -8.34 29.25
N HIS A 157 0.77 -7.12 28.88
CA HIS A 157 0.76 -5.96 29.75
C HIS A 157 -0.59 -5.27 29.64
N ASN A 158 -1.52 -5.65 30.52
CA ASN A 158 -2.82 -5.00 30.63
C ASN A 158 -2.63 -3.48 30.67
N GLU A 159 -3.26 -2.79 29.70
CA GLU A 159 -3.31 -1.34 29.48
C GLU A 159 -2.24 -0.71 28.58
N LEU A 160 -1.13 -1.37 28.26
CA LEU A 160 -0.16 -0.80 27.33
C LEU A 160 -0.58 -1.09 25.89
N LYS A 161 -0.88 -0.05 25.10
CA LYS A 161 -0.95 -0.17 23.64
C LYS A 161 0.46 -0.16 23.07
N LYS A 162 0.73 -1.04 22.12
CA LYS A 162 1.95 -1.04 21.33
C LYS A 162 1.60 -0.72 19.88
N GLU A 163 2.45 0.08 19.26
CA GLU A 163 2.36 0.33 17.81
C GLU A 163 2.99 -0.84 17.07
N TYR A 164 2.20 -1.44 16.19
CA TYR A 164 2.64 -2.50 15.27
C TYR A 164 2.71 -1.94 13.86
N PHE A 165 3.70 -2.37 13.09
CA PHE A 165 3.86 -2.00 11.68
C PHE A 165 3.52 -3.19 10.79
N PHE A 166 2.60 -2.98 9.85
CA PHE A 166 2.08 -4.00 8.96
C PHE A 166 2.27 -3.61 7.50
N ILE A 167 2.53 -4.60 6.66
CA ILE A 167 2.56 -4.43 5.21
C ILE A 167 1.58 -5.38 4.55
N ILE A 168 0.97 -4.85 3.50
CA ILE A 168 0.13 -5.59 2.58
C ILE A 168 0.73 -5.42 1.20
N ASP A 169 0.94 -6.50 0.48
CA ASP A 169 1.42 -6.47 -0.90
C ASP A 169 0.26 -6.83 -1.85
N PRO A 170 -0.72 -5.93 -2.06
CA PRO A 170 -1.74 -6.15 -3.07
C PRO A 170 -1.06 -6.29 -4.44
N LEU A 171 -1.18 -7.45 -5.08
CA LEU A 171 -0.71 -7.64 -6.46
C LEU A 171 -1.59 -6.83 -7.42
N ILE A 172 -1.27 -5.55 -7.60
CA ILE A 172 -1.88 -4.68 -8.60
C ILE A 172 -1.07 -4.81 -9.90
N LYS A 173 -1.71 -5.13 -11.01
CA LYS A 173 -1.08 -5.09 -12.33
C LYS A 173 -1.41 -3.77 -13.02
N VAL A 174 -0.38 -3.02 -13.40
CA VAL A 174 -0.50 -1.89 -14.32
C VAL A 174 -0.13 -2.40 -15.71
N SER A 175 -1.02 -2.21 -16.68
CA SER A 175 -0.73 -2.51 -18.09
C SER A 175 -1.06 -1.33 -18.99
N SER A 176 -0.22 -1.16 -20.00
CA SER A 176 -0.56 -0.41 -21.20
C SER A 176 -1.65 -1.19 -21.95
N GLY A 177 -2.89 -0.74 -21.88
CA GLY A 177 -3.96 -1.37 -22.67
C GLY A 177 -3.69 -1.18 -24.16
N VAL A 178 -3.46 -2.27 -24.89
CA VAL A 178 -4.09 -2.42 -26.20
C VAL A 178 -5.28 -3.31 -25.95
N GLY A 179 -6.48 -2.74 -25.98
CA GLY A 179 -7.69 -3.54 -25.98
C GLY A 179 -7.63 -4.52 -27.14
N ILE A 180 -7.76 -5.80 -26.83
CA ILE A 180 -8.14 -6.83 -27.81
C ILE A 180 -9.63 -7.05 -27.63
#